data_AF-A0A7R9F5Z6-F1
#
_entry.id   AF-A0A7R9F5Z6-F1
#
_cell.length_a   1.000
_cell.length_b   1.000
_cell.length_c   1.000
_cell.angle_alpha   90.00
_cell.angle_beta   90.00
_cell.angle_gamma   90.00
#
_symmetry.space_group_name_H-M   'P 1'
#
loop_
_entity.id
_entity.type
_entity.pdbx_description
1 polymer ?
#
loop_
_entity_poly.entity_id
_entity_poly.type
_entity_poly.pdbx_seq_one_letter_code
_entity_poly.pdbx_strand_id
1 'polypeptide(L)'
;MGPPPVVTGISPKEGPPGTRVTVRGEFLGTGPTDLVGLTICGCDCLLSAEWKSKNKIIARSGPGKGRGDILVSTRSGGKGTSTVQFRGYHETIGPMKESAVWVEEAPLQTLVWGRSKKFPEDELHELFPEGSGDLTSEQFAAGWFLLEHHHGTMFDDLKAGLAFLRRKVEAQKEGQLSFLKANVGSVMEQLDTLTILKDKFESDVKEHGSDPTAKVEKAIQVSMLEANKLFEEVLARRDRADATRNALGVLQRFKFLFSLPVSIERNIRKGDYDVVINDYARAKNLFGKTDVPVFKKVLTEVEQRIVRLQELLRNKLQDMPSTLEEQKKIIRNLVNLEASGDPAWDAMSCHSAFITQRLNTCKEEHIAIETANGDELAAGKTPRSTPQSNNKFGSKTPVSQDWQSSVPQRVLFVEELSEITTNMFPDLWKLGQAYFSGELHVKVEPEKQTHFKRMVLAPIELLSGLLRAAILPHTLDRMSPLRTSYGMWPPQGLEGVGPWLPHCLRYIRSTYTSLIRLDLPNEPLAIIASLIFDLRLHCMSTLFQQAAEHIKCLHKKETWHIEFDTKHSGITQLLSSIMSQIAG
;
A
#
# COMPACT_ATOMS: atom_id res chain seq x y z
N MET A 1 -22.63 19.62 -21.87
CA MET A 1 -23.77 20.50 -21.52
C MET A 1 -25.04 19.69 -21.64
N GLY A 2 -25.91 19.72 -20.64
CA GLY A 2 -27.22 19.08 -20.70
C GLY A 2 -28.21 19.93 -21.51
N PRO A 3 -29.39 19.38 -21.85
CA PRO A 3 -30.46 20.16 -22.48
C PRO A 3 -30.93 21.30 -21.55
N PRO A 4 -31.41 22.42 -22.10
CA PRO A 4 -31.89 23.53 -21.30
C PRO A 4 -33.16 23.16 -20.51
N PRO A 5 -33.34 23.68 -19.30
CA PRO A 5 -34.53 23.42 -18.49
C PRO A 5 -35.80 23.95 -19.19
N VAL A 6 -36.86 23.14 -19.21
CA VAL A 6 -38.14 23.54 -19.82
C VAL A 6 -39.24 23.46 -18.78
N VAL A 7 -39.89 24.58 -18.49
CA VAL A 7 -41.02 24.66 -17.56
C VAL A 7 -42.32 24.39 -18.31
N THR A 8 -43.02 23.33 -17.91
CA THR A 8 -44.26 22.86 -18.53
C THR A 8 -45.50 23.10 -17.66
N GLY A 9 -45.33 23.36 -16.36
CA GLY A 9 -46.46 23.55 -15.46
C GLY A 9 -46.12 24.33 -14.19
N ILE A 10 -47.13 25.02 -13.66
CA ILE A 10 -47.05 25.78 -12.42
C ILE A 10 -48.34 25.65 -11.63
N SER A 11 -48.24 25.47 -10.31
CA SER A 11 -49.39 25.38 -9.42
C SER A 11 -49.12 26.06 -8.07
N PRO A 12 -49.96 27.01 -7.62
CA PRO A 12 -51.08 27.61 -8.34
C PRO A 12 -50.63 28.51 -9.52
N LYS A 13 -51.53 28.83 -10.46
CA LYS A 13 -51.24 29.69 -11.63
C LYS A 13 -51.28 31.19 -11.32
N GLU A 14 -51.88 31.57 -10.20
CA GLU A 14 -51.97 32.94 -9.72
C GLU A 14 -51.94 33.00 -8.18
N GLY A 15 -51.54 34.14 -7.63
CA GLY A 15 -51.54 34.37 -6.19
C GLY A 15 -50.89 35.69 -5.76
N PRO A 16 -51.08 36.10 -4.49
CA PRO A 16 -50.41 37.27 -3.92
C PRO A 16 -48.90 37.04 -3.72
N PRO A 17 -48.11 38.10 -3.47
CA PRO A 17 -46.70 37.98 -3.12
C PRO A 17 -46.49 37.00 -1.95
N GLY A 18 -45.47 36.14 -2.05
CA GLY A 18 -45.17 35.09 -1.06
C GLY A 18 -45.92 33.77 -1.27
N THR A 19 -46.76 33.64 -2.30
CA THR A 19 -47.48 32.39 -2.61
C THR A 19 -46.51 31.24 -2.86
N ARG A 20 -46.76 30.09 -2.23
CA ARG A 20 -45.97 28.87 -2.45
C ARG A 20 -46.34 28.22 -3.77
N VAL A 21 -45.40 28.24 -4.70
CA VAL A 21 -45.54 27.78 -6.08
C VAL A 21 -44.77 26.47 -6.29
N THR A 22 -45.40 25.50 -6.95
CA THR A 22 -44.76 24.29 -7.46
C THR A 22 -44.54 24.41 -8.96
N VAL A 23 -43.27 24.46 -9.37
CA VAL A 23 -42.83 24.49 -10.78
C VAL A 23 -42.56 23.06 -11.25
N ARG A 24 -43.20 22.64 -12.33
CA ARG A 24 -43.03 21.35 -13.00
C ARG A 24 -42.44 21.56 -14.40
N GLY A 25 -41.56 20.66 -14.79
CA GLY A 25 -40.84 20.78 -16.05
C GLY A 25 -39.97 19.57 -16.36
N GLU A 26 -39.11 19.72 -17.34
CA GLU A 26 -38.09 18.76 -17.73
C GLU A 26 -36.71 19.40 -17.59
N PHE A 27 -35.72 18.58 -17.23
CA PHE A 27 -34.32 19.01 -17.13
C PHE A 27 -34.06 20.17 -16.15
N LEU A 28 -34.83 20.24 -15.05
CA LEU A 28 -34.71 21.27 -14.00
C LEU A 28 -33.49 21.07 -13.07
N GLY A 29 -32.40 20.51 -13.61
CA GLY A 29 -31.14 20.26 -12.90
C GLY A 29 -30.97 18.80 -12.44
N THR A 30 -29.72 18.43 -12.20
CA THR A 30 -29.28 17.09 -11.77
C THR A 30 -29.18 16.94 -10.25
N GLY A 31 -29.19 18.06 -9.52
CA GLY A 31 -29.16 18.13 -8.06
C GLY A 31 -29.41 19.56 -7.56
N PRO A 32 -29.51 19.77 -6.24
CA PRO A 32 -29.80 21.09 -5.67
C PRO A 32 -28.71 22.14 -5.96
N THR A 33 -27.45 21.73 -6.08
CA THR A 33 -26.30 22.60 -6.42
C THR A 33 -26.24 22.99 -7.90
N ASP A 34 -27.07 22.37 -8.73
CA ASP A 34 -27.16 22.61 -10.17
C ASP A 34 -28.15 23.75 -10.50
N LEU A 35 -29.04 24.11 -9.55
CA LEU A 35 -29.97 25.23 -9.70
C LEU A 35 -29.25 26.55 -9.37
N VAL A 36 -29.08 27.41 -10.38
CA VAL A 36 -28.31 28.66 -10.27
C VAL A 36 -29.20 29.90 -10.29
N GLY A 37 -30.41 29.81 -10.84
CA GLY A 37 -31.36 30.92 -10.83
C GLY A 37 -32.80 30.44 -11.00
N LEU A 38 -33.73 31.14 -10.36
CA LEU A 38 -35.16 30.95 -10.54
C LEU A 38 -35.85 32.30 -10.54
N THR A 39 -36.42 32.71 -11.68
CA THR A 39 -37.17 33.96 -11.80
C THR A 39 -38.64 33.64 -12.02
N ILE A 40 -39.53 34.22 -11.20
CA ILE A 40 -40.99 34.09 -11.35
C ILE A 40 -41.57 35.49 -11.50
N CYS A 41 -42.26 35.76 -12.60
CA CYS A 41 -42.90 37.05 -12.87
C CYS A 41 -41.93 38.26 -12.79
N GLY A 42 -40.69 38.06 -13.25
CA GLY A 42 -39.65 39.10 -13.25
C GLY A 42 -38.89 39.27 -11.94
N CYS A 43 -39.24 38.54 -10.87
CA CYS A 43 -38.56 38.60 -9.58
C CYS A 43 -37.66 37.37 -9.38
N ASP A 44 -36.45 37.59 -8.87
CA ASP A 44 -35.56 36.49 -8.46
C ASP A 44 -36.09 35.82 -7.18
N CYS A 45 -36.29 34.51 -7.25
CA CYS A 45 -36.87 33.67 -6.22
C CYS A 45 -35.92 32.55 -5.77
N LEU A 46 -34.63 32.59 -6.18
CA LEU A 46 -33.63 31.55 -5.90
C LEU A 46 -33.48 31.23 -4.40
N LEU A 47 -33.48 32.26 -3.55
CA LEU A 47 -33.35 32.11 -2.09
C LEU A 47 -34.46 31.24 -1.48
N SER A 48 -35.65 31.24 -2.09
CA SER A 48 -36.79 30.44 -1.64
C SER A 48 -36.94 29.10 -2.38
N ALA A 49 -36.05 28.83 -3.34
CA ALA A 49 -36.17 27.70 -4.26
C ALA A 49 -35.64 26.41 -3.63
N GLU A 50 -36.53 25.44 -3.43
CA GLU A 50 -36.23 24.08 -3.04
C GLU A 50 -36.28 23.16 -4.25
N TRP A 51 -35.12 22.68 -4.70
CA TRP A 51 -35.04 21.62 -5.69
C TRP A 51 -35.51 20.29 -5.08
N LYS A 52 -36.48 19.62 -5.73
CA LYS A 52 -36.98 18.30 -5.27
C LYS A 52 -36.56 17.17 -6.21
N SER A 53 -36.57 17.42 -7.51
CA SER A 53 -36.18 16.44 -8.52
C SER A 53 -35.91 17.13 -9.86
N LYS A 54 -35.37 16.37 -10.82
CA LYS A 54 -35.18 16.82 -12.22
C LYS A 54 -36.43 17.38 -12.90
N ASN A 55 -37.62 17.13 -12.36
CA ASN A 55 -38.90 17.60 -12.92
C ASN A 55 -39.70 18.51 -11.97
N LYS A 56 -39.17 18.87 -10.80
CA LYS A 56 -39.95 19.60 -9.77
C LYS A 56 -39.09 20.51 -8.90
N ILE A 57 -39.49 21.78 -8.82
CA ILE A 57 -38.95 22.80 -7.91
C ILE A 57 -40.11 23.45 -7.15
N ILE A 58 -39.92 23.78 -5.88
CA ILE A 58 -40.89 24.51 -5.07
C ILE A 58 -40.25 25.84 -4.68
N ALA A 59 -40.96 26.96 -4.83
CA ALA A 59 -40.47 28.29 -4.46
C ALA A 59 -41.61 29.19 -3.98
N ARG A 60 -41.29 30.38 -3.48
CA ARG A 60 -42.30 31.41 -3.19
C ARG A 60 -42.24 32.52 -4.23
N SER A 61 -43.39 33.02 -4.68
CA SER A 61 -43.46 34.11 -5.67
C SER A 61 -43.05 35.45 -5.05
N GLY A 62 -42.31 36.28 -5.81
CA GLY A 62 -41.98 37.65 -5.43
C GLY A 62 -43.13 38.65 -5.62
N PRO A 63 -42.88 39.96 -5.43
CA PRO A 63 -43.88 41.04 -5.54
C PRO A 63 -44.28 41.40 -6.99
N GLY A 64 -44.16 40.47 -7.94
CA GLY A 64 -44.53 40.71 -9.34
C GLY A 64 -46.02 40.98 -9.51
N LYS A 65 -46.38 41.94 -10.37
CA LYS A 65 -47.78 42.25 -10.73
C LYS A 65 -48.03 41.94 -12.20
N GLY A 66 -49.14 41.28 -12.50
CA GLY A 66 -49.49 40.86 -13.86
C GLY A 66 -49.02 39.45 -14.20
N ARG A 67 -49.10 39.07 -15.48
CA ARG A 67 -48.61 37.78 -15.98
C ARG A 67 -47.13 37.88 -16.32
N GLY A 68 -46.32 36.95 -15.86
CA GLY A 68 -44.92 36.87 -16.24
C GLY A 68 -44.39 35.45 -16.30
N ASP A 69 -43.28 35.30 -17.02
CA ASP A 69 -42.68 34.00 -17.30
C ASP A 69 -41.95 33.42 -16.07
N ILE A 70 -41.71 32.10 -16.11
CA ILE A 70 -40.97 31.37 -15.08
C ILE A 70 -39.68 30.83 -15.69
N LEU A 71 -38.56 31.47 -15.38
CA LEU A 71 -37.27 31.13 -15.95
C LEU A 71 -36.44 30.37 -14.91
N VAL A 72 -36.03 29.16 -15.26
CA VAL A 72 -35.11 28.34 -14.46
C VAL A 72 -33.75 28.36 -15.13
N SER A 73 -32.68 28.61 -14.38
CA SER A 73 -31.31 28.59 -14.87
C SER A 73 -30.52 27.53 -14.13
N THR A 74 -29.93 26.58 -14.86
CA THR A 74 -29.09 25.52 -14.29
C THR A 74 -27.65 25.65 -14.74
N ARG A 75 -26.71 25.14 -13.94
CA ARG A 75 -25.28 25.12 -14.30
C ARG A 75 -25.03 24.19 -15.48
N SER A 76 -25.77 23.08 -15.55
CA SER A 76 -25.61 22.05 -16.58
C SER A 76 -26.27 22.38 -17.92
N GLY A 77 -27.44 23.04 -17.89
CA GLY A 77 -28.30 23.29 -19.07
C GLY A 77 -28.49 24.77 -19.42
N GLY A 78 -27.94 25.70 -18.64
CA GLY A 78 -28.06 27.14 -18.91
C GLY A 78 -29.46 27.69 -18.63
N LYS A 79 -29.84 28.74 -19.35
CA LYS A 79 -31.13 29.44 -19.17
C LYS A 79 -32.26 28.67 -19.84
N GLY A 80 -33.31 28.38 -19.07
CA GLY A 80 -34.48 27.64 -19.51
C GLY A 80 -35.55 28.47 -20.19
N THR A 81 -36.55 27.76 -20.74
CA THR A 81 -37.75 28.33 -21.35
C THR A 81 -38.99 27.96 -20.57
N SER A 82 -40.04 28.78 -20.67
CA SER A 82 -41.34 28.52 -20.04
C SER A 82 -42.45 28.47 -21.07
N THR A 83 -43.32 27.48 -20.97
CA THR A 83 -44.57 27.40 -21.74
C THR A 83 -45.78 27.91 -20.95
N VAL A 84 -45.58 28.23 -19.67
CA VAL A 84 -46.61 28.69 -18.74
C VAL A 84 -46.20 30.01 -18.08
N GLN A 85 -47.18 30.77 -17.62
CA GLN A 85 -46.98 32.05 -16.95
C GLN A 85 -47.62 32.02 -15.56
N PHE A 86 -47.02 32.73 -14.62
CA PHE A 86 -47.58 33.01 -13.31
C PHE A 86 -48.23 34.39 -13.30
N ARG A 87 -49.40 34.54 -12.68
CA ARG A 87 -50.06 35.83 -12.49
C ARG A 87 -49.97 36.29 -11.03
N GLY A 88 -49.14 37.30 -10.77
CA GLY A 88 -49.09 37.97 -9.47
C GLY A 88 -50.14 39.09 -9.37
N TYR A 89 -50.85 39.18 -8.26
CA TYR A 89 -51.74 40.31 -7.96
C TYR A 89 -51.55 40.76 -6.51
N HIS A 90 -51.70 42.06 -6.27
CA HIS A 90 -51.71 42.59 -4.91
C HIS A 90 -53.15 42.64 -4.44
N GLU A 91 -53.43 42.01 -3.31
CA GLU A 91 -54.68 42.20 -2.59
C GLU A 91 -54.59 43.53 -1.83
N THR A 92 -55.67 44.32 -1.78
CA THR A 92 -55.73 45.47 -0.89
C THR A 92 -55.84 44.96 0.55
N ILE A 93 -54.76 45.11 1.30
CA ILE A 93 -54.61 44.63 2.67
C ILE A 93 -55.21 45.71 3.60
N GLY A 94 -56.18 45.34 4.43
CA GLY A 94 -56.71 46.23 5.46
C GLY A 94 -55.74 46.39 6.65
N PRO A 95 -55.92 47.40 7.52
CA PRO A 95 -54.97 47.74 8.60
C PRO A 95 -54.65 46.60 9.57
N MET A 96 -55.51 45.58 9.66
CA MET A 96 -55.36 44.43 10.58
C MET A 96 -55.03 43.11 9.88
N LYS A 97 -54.78 43.09 8.57
CA LYS A 97 -54.54 41.84 7.82
C LYS A 97 -53.03 41.67 7.61
N GLU A 98 -52.48 40.53 8.02
CA GLU A 98 -51.05 40.22 7.92
C GLU A 98 -50.58 40.18 6.45
N SER A 99 -49.42 40.79 6.17
CA SER A 99 -48.77 40.79 4.86
C SER A 99 -47.40 40.11 4.92
N ALA A 100 -47.10 39.28 3.92
CA ALA A 100 -45.78 38.64 3.77
C ALA A 100 -44.72 39.56 3.11
N VAL A 101 -45.11 40.77 2.70
CA VAL A 101 -44.25 41.76 2.04
C VAL A 101 -44.55 43.15 2.61
N TRP A 102 -43.51 43.96 2.85
CA TRP A 102 -43.65 45.36 3.23
C TRP A 102 -44.42 46.12 2.15
N VAL A 103 -45.55 46.71 2.51
CA VAL A 103 -46.34 47.59 1.64
C VAL A 103 -45.86 49.00 1.93
N GLU A 104 -45.38 49.72 0.91
CA GLU A 104 -45.13 51.16 1.05
C GLU A 104 -46.45 51.85 1.42
N GLU A 105 -46.49 52.50 2.58
CA GLU A 105 -47.61 53.36 2.95
C GLU A 105 -47.73 54.44 1.87
N ALA A 106 -48.89 54.51 1.22
CA ALA A 106 -49.12 55.50 0.19
C ALA A 106 -48.85 56.90 0.78
N PRO A 107 -48.03 57.75 0.12
CA PRO A 107 -47.81 59.11 0.58
C PRO A 107 -49.17 59.81 0.67
N LEU A 108 -49.47 60.39 1.83
CA LEU A 108 -50.62 61.26 2.02
C LEU A 108 -50.65 62.27 0.87
N GLN A 109 -51.79 62.30 0.17
CA GLN A 109 -52.05 63.08 -1.03
C GLN A 109 -51.53 64.51 -0.90
N THR A 110 -50.35 64.79 -1.48
CA THR A 110 -49.94 66.15 -1.82
C THR A 110 -50.86 66.62 -2.94
N LEU A 111 -51.80 67.46 -2.57
CA LEU A 111 -52.72 68.17 -3.44
C LEU A 111 -51.97 68.75 -4.64
N VAL A 112 -52.37 68.28 -5.82
CA VAL A 112 -51.88 68.72 -7.13
C VAL A 112 -52.28 70.19 -7.34
N TRP A 113 -51.39 71.11 -6.98
CA TRP A 113 -51.48 72.53 -7.31
C TRP A 113 -50.23 72.91 -8.11
N GLY A 114 -50.43 73.10 -9.42
CA GLY A 114 -49.60 73.89 -10.33
C GLY A 114 -48.08 73.71 -10.28
N ARG A 115 -47.52 72.90 -11.18
CA ARG A 115 -46.15 73.09 -11.67
C ARG A 115 -46.06 74.43 -12.42
N SER A 116 -45.83 75.53 -11.71
CA SER A 116 -45.12 76.69 -12.24
C SER A 116 -43.64 76.53 -11.89
N LYS A 117 -42.73 77.02 -12.74
CA LYS A 117 -41.27 76.97 -12.49
C LYS A 117 -41.00 77.65 -11.15
N LYS A 118 -40.58 76.90 -10.13
CA LYS A 118 -40.16 77.48 -8.85
C LYS A 118 -39.00 78.46 -9.08
N PHE A 119 -38.96 79.54 -8.31
CA PHE A 119 -37.82 80.46 -8.30
C PHE A 119 -36.57 79.67 -7.84
N PRO A 120 -35.37 79.87 -8.43
CA PRO A 120 -34.18 79.10 -8.09
C PRO A 120 -33.84 79.22 -6.60
N GLU A 121 -33.66 78.07 -5.91
CA GLU A 121 -33.31 78.05 -4.48
C GLU A 121 -31.95 78.69 -4.19
N ASP A 122 -31.01 78.64 -5.14
CA ASP A 122 -29.68 79.24 -5.02
C ASP A 122 -29.74 80.78 -4.87
N GLU A 123 -30.63 81.44 -5.62
CA GLU A 123 -30.82 82.90 -5.53
C GLU A 123 -31.58 83.31 -4.25
N LEU A 124 -32.44 82.42 -3.75
CA LEU A 124 -33.15 82.65 -2.48
C LEU A 124 -32.20 82.55 -1.28
N HIS A 125 -31.24 81.61 -1.31
CA HIS A 125 -30.19 81.50 -0.31
C HIS A 125 -29.25 82.71 -0.28
N GLU A 126 -29.01 83.37 -1.41
CA GLU A 126 -28.24 84.62 -1.45
C GLU A 126 -29.01 85.81 -0.82
N LEU A 127 -30.33 85.89 -1.04
CA LEU A 127 -31.17 86.99 -0.54
C LEU A 127 -31.57 86.81 0.93
N PHE A 128 -31.66 85.58 1.40
CA PHE A 128 -32.06 85.22 2.77
C PHE A 128 -31.14 84.12 3.32
N PRO A 129 -29.91 84.46 3.76
CA PRO A 129 -28.87 83.49 4.11
C PRO A 129 -29.23 82.53 5.25
N GLU A 130 -30.11 82.96 6.16
CA GLU A 130 -30.60 82.16 7.30
C GLU A 130 -32.12 81.94 7.25
N GLY A 131 -32.77 82.19 6.11
CA GLY A 131 -34.22 82.09 5.96
C GLY A 131 -34.65 80.77 5.32
N SER A 132 -35.83 80.27 5.69
CA SER A 132 -36.46 79.10 5.06
C SER A 132 -37.87 79.44 4.58
N GLY A 133 -38.29 78.83 3.45
CA GLY A 133 -39.67 78.85 2.98
C GLY A 133 -40.59 77.87 3.71
N ASP A 134 -40.06 76.96 4.53
CA ASP A 134 -40.86 75.96 5.21
C ASP A 134 -41.58 76.55 6.43
N LEU A 135 -42.91 76.43 6.44
CA LEU A 135 -43.81 76.90 7.50
C LEU A 135 -43.54 76.25 8.85
N THR A 136 -42.85 75.11 8.88
CA THR A 136 -42.53 74.37 10.11
C THR A 136 -41.15 74.69 10.68
N SER A 137 -40.33 75.46 9.95
CA SER A 137 -39.00 75.88 10.40
C SER A 137 -39.06 77.10 11.33
N GLU A 138 -38.24 77.12 12.38
CA GLU A 138 -38.10 78.30 13.27
C GLU A 138 -37.49 79.51 12.53
N GLN A 139 -36.84 79.26 11.40
CA GLN A 139 -36.18 80.25 10.55
C GLN A 139 -37.07 80.72 9.37
N PHE A 140 -38.39 80.59 9.51
CA PHE A 140 -39.33 80.92 8.44
C PHE A 140 -39.24 82.39 7.98
N ALA A 141 -38.96 82.60 6.70
CA ALA A 141 -38.94 83.91 6.06
C ALA A 141 -40.13 84.06 5.11
N ALA A 142 -41.08 84.95 5.45
CA ALA A 142 -42.27 85.17 4.64
C ALA A 142 -41.97 85.66 3.20
N GLY A 143 -40.88 86.42 3.03
CA GLY A 143 -40.40 86.87 1.72
C GLY A 143 -39.92 85.72 0.84
N TRP A 144 -39.18 84.77 1.42
CA TRP A 144 -38.76 83.53 0.74
C TRP A 144 -39.98 82.75 0.25
N PHE A 145 -40.95 82.50 1.13
CA PHE A 145 -42.13 81.69 0.81
C PHE A 145 -42.95 82.27 -0.35
N LEU A 146 -43.12 83.60 -0.37
CA LEU A 146 -43.84 84.29 -1.44
C LEU A 146 -43.09 84.24 -2.77
N LEU A 147 -41.76 84.36 -2.76
CA LEU A 147 -40.95 84.23 -3.96
C LEU A 147 -40.93 82.78 -4.48
N GLU A 148 -40.83 81.79 -3.60
CA GLU A 148 -40.79 80.39 -4.00
C GLU A 148 -42.11 79.93 -4.64
N HIS A 149 -43.25 80.23 -4.00
CA HIS A 149 -44.55 79.68 -4.40
C HIS A 149 -45.43 80.64 -5.22
N HIS A 150 -45.24 81.96 -5.06
CA HIS A 150 -46.11 82.99 -5.61
C HIS A 150 -45.38 83.99 -6.54
N HIS A 151 -44.19 83.67 -7.07
CA HIS A 151 -43.44 84.55 -7.99
C HIS A 151 -44.26 85.06 -9.20
N GLY A 152 -45.22 84.27 -9.68
CA GLY A 152 -46.02 84.58 -10.86
C GLY A 152 -47.37 85.25 -10.59
N THR A 153 -47.74 85.48 -9.32
CA THR A 153 -49.03 86.11 -8.97
C THR A 153 -48.93 87.64 -8.98
N MET A 154 -49.94 88.31 -9.55
CA MET A 154 -49.97 89.77 -9.59
C MET A 154 -50.32 90.37 -8.22
N PHE A 155 -49.93 91.62 -8.00
CA PHE A 155 -50.11 92.31 -6.71
C PHE A 155 -51.57 92.37 -6.24
N ASP A 156 -52.51 92.56 -7.16
CA ASP A 156 -53.95 92.60 -6.83
C ASP A 156 -54.46 91.24 -6.34
N ASP A 157 -53.95 90.13 -6.88
CA ASP A 157 -54.28 88.78 -6.41
C ASP A 157 -53.67 88.51 -5.03
N LEU A 158 -52.45 88.99 -4.76
CA LEU A 158 -51.83 88.91 -3.44
C LEU A 158 -52.62 89.69 -2.39
N LYS A 159 -53.14 90.87 -2.76
CA LYS A 159 -53.96 91.73 -1.89
C LYS A 159 -55.32 91.08 -1.59
N ALA A 160 -55.95 90.46 -2.59
CA ALA A 160 -57.16 89.66 -2.41
C ALA A 160 -56.90 88.43 -1.52
N GLY A 161 -55.79 87.74 -1.72
CA GLY A 161 -55.33 86.63 -0.88
C GLY A 161 -55.10 87.05 0.57
N LEU A 162 -54.50 88.20 0.82
CA LEU A 162 -54.31 88.76 2.17
C LEU A 162 -55.65 89.09 2.84
N ALA A 163 -56.61 89.70 2.12
CA ALA A 163 -57.94 89.97 2.65
C ALA A 163 -58.68 88.67 3.01
N PHE A 164 -58.57 87.64 2.17
CA PHE A 164 -59.10 86.31 2.46
C PHE A 164 -58.42 85.68 3.68
N LEU A 165 -57.09 85.76 3.79
CA LEU A 165 -56.33 85.20 4.91
C LEU A 165 -56.69 85.90 6.23
N ARG A 166 -56.79 87.24 6.24
CA ARG A 166 -57.24 88.00 7.42
C ARG A 166 -58.61 87.56 7.88
N ARG A 167 -59.57 87.46 6.94
CA ARG A 167 -60.93 86.97 7.25
C ARG A 167 -60.90 85.53 7.79
N LYS A 168 -60.04 84.67 7.25
CA LYS A 168 -59.88 83.27 7.71
C LYS A 168 -59.23 83.18 9.08
N VAL A 169 -58.23 84.03 9.37
CA VAL A 169 -57.56 84.09 10.68
C VAL A 169 -58.49 84.66 11.74
N GLU A 170 -59.27 85.69 11.42
CA GLU A 170 -60.29 86.24 12.34
C GLU A 170 -61.42 85.24 12.60
N ALA A 171 -61.91 84.56 11.56
CA ALA A 171 -62.87 83.46 11.70
C ALA A 171 -62.29 82.28 12.52
N GLN A 172 -60.98 81.98 12.37
CA GLN A 172 -60.32 80.97 13.18
C GLN A 172 -60.16 81.41 14.64
N LYS A 173 -59.85 82.67 14.95
CA LYS A 173 -59.77 83.12 16.36
C LYS A 173 -61.09 82.92 17.11
N GLU A 174 -62.21 83.17 16.45
CA GLU A 174 -63.55 83.02 17.03
C GLU A 174 -63.99 81.52 17.14
N GLY A 175 -63.66 80.72 16.12
CA GLY A 175 -63.86 79.26 16.11
C GLY A 175 -62.93 78.50 17.06
N GLN A 176 -61.70 78.98 17.26
CA GLN A 176 -60.68 78.37 18.12
C GLN A 176 -60.94 78.70 19.58
N LEU A 177 -61.46 79.89 19.91
CA LEU A 177 -61.95 80.22 21.26
C LEU A 177 -63.19 79.39 21.66
N SER A 178 -64.11 79.14 20.73
CA SER A 178 -65.28 78.29 21.00
C SER A 178 -64.92 76.79 21.06
N PHE A 179 -64.03 76.33 20.19
CA PHE A 179 -63.47 74.97 20.23
C PHE A 179 -62.64 74.71 21.49
N LEU A 180 -61.74 75.63 21.87
CA LEU A 180 -61.00 75.52 23.13
C LEU A 180 -61.97 75.56 24.31
N LYS A 181 -62.92 76.49 24.37
CA LYS A 181 -63.91 76.56 25.47
C LYS A 181 -64.72 75.27 25.63
N ALA A 182 -65.10 74.61 24.53
CA ALA A 182 -65.84 73.35 24.57
C ALA A 182 -64.95 72.15 24.97
N ASN A 183 -63.64 72.21 24.69
CA ASN A 183 -62.71 71.09 24.88
C ASN A 183 -61.56 71.41 25.86
N VAL A 184 -61.70 72.43 26.72
CA VAL A 184 -60.64 72.88 27.64
C VAL A 184 -60.10 71.72 28.47
N GLY A 185 -60.99 70.84 28.95
CA GLY A 185 -60.61 69.68 29.75
C GLY A 185 -59.69 68.72 28.99
N SER A 186 -60.04 68.37 27.75
CA SER A 186 -59.21 67.48 26.93
C SER A 186 -57.88 68.11 26.53
N VAL A 187 -57.85 69.42 26.30
CA VAL A 187 -56.61 70.14 25.98
C VAL A 187 -55.70 70.27 27.21
N MET A 188 -56.27 70.52 28.40
CA MET A 188 -55.52 70.51 29.65
C MET A 188 -54.96 69.13 29.95
N GLU A 189 -55.75 68.06 29.74
CA GLU A 189 -55.27 66.69 29.92
C GLU A 189 -54.17 66.32 28.91
N GLN A 190 -54.26 66.78 27.66
CA GLN A 190 -53.20 66.63 26.66
C GLN A 190 -51.93 67.40 27.04
N LEU A 191 -52.08 68.61 27.60
CA LEU A 191 -50.94 69.40 28.06
C LEU A 191 -50.29 68.77 29.29
N ASP A 192 -51.09 68.30 30.25
CA ASP A 192 -50.63 67.62 31.46
C ASP A 192 -49.91 66.31 31.09
N THR A 193 -50.47 65.51 30.17
CA THR A 193 -49.81 64.29 29.69
C THR A 193 -48.52 64.58 28.95
N LEU A 194 -48.45 65.63 28.12
CA LEU A 194 -47.22 66.08 27.48
C LEU A 194 -46.18 66.54 28.51
N THR A 195 -46.61 67.25 29.54
CA THR A 195 -45.73 67.72 30.61
C THR A 195 -45.18 66.54 31.43
N ILE A 196 -46.04 65.59 31.80
CA ILE A 196 -45.65 64.35 32.47
C ILE A 196 -44.69 63.52 31.60
N LEU A 197 -44.95 63.43 30.29
CA LEU A 197 -44.09 62.73 29.34
C LEU A 197 -42.72 63.41 29.26
N LYS A 198 -42.69 64.73 29.18
CA LYS A 198 -41.45 65.53 29.17
C LYS A 198 -40.66 65.34 30.46
N ASP A 199 -41.31 65.42 31.62
CA ASP A 199 -40.66 65.24 32.93
C ASP A 199 -40.08 63.83 33.07
N LYS A 200 -40.81 62.81 32.63
CA LYS A 200 -40.32 61.42 32.60
C LYS A 200 -39.16 61.25 31.62
N PHE A 201 -39.25 61.83 30.43
CA PHE A 201 -38.18 61.77 29.44
C PHE A 201 -36.91 62.45 29.94
N GLU A 202 -37.02 63.64 30.54
CA GLU A 202 -35.88 64.34 31.14
C GLU A 202 -35.28 63.58 32.33
N SER A 203 -36.11 62.91 33.13
CA SER A 203 -35.66 62.02 34.21
C SER A 203 -34.90 60.81 33.66
N ASP A 204 -35.45 60.13 32.65
CA ASP A 204 -34.83 58.97 32.01
C ASP A 204 -33.50 59.35 31.34
N VAL A 205 -33.43 60.50 30.67
CA VAL A 205 -32.20 61.02 30.04
C VAL A 205 -31.15 61.37 31.10
N LYS A 206 -31.54 61.91 32.27
CA LYS A 206 -30.62 62.16 33.39
C LYS A 206 -30.07 60.89 34.01
N GLU A 207 -30.88 59.84 34.14
CA GLU A 207 -30.51 58.61 34.83
C GLU A 207 -29.78 57.59 33.91
N HIS A 208 -30.20 57.49 32.64
CA HIS A 208 -29.70 56.50 31.70
C HIS A 208 -28.82 57.08 30.58
N GLY A 209 -28.78 58.41 30.44
CA GLY A 209 -28.05 59.13 29.39
C GLY A 209 -28.87 59.30 28.10
N SER A 210 -28.28 59.95 27.11
CA SER A 210 -28.94 60.21 25.80
C SER A 210 -29.31 58.93 25.03
N ASP A 211 -28.71 57.79 25.35
CA ASP A 211 -28.92 56.53 24.62
C ASP A 211 -29.03 55.34 25.61
N PRO A 212 -30.27 55.00 26.04
CA PRO A 212 -30.50 53.95 27.02
C PRO A 212 -30.16 52.55 26.48
N THR A 213 -30.17 52.37 25.16
CA THR A 213 -29.92 51.11 24.45
C THR A 213 -28.44 50.72 24.41
N ALA A 214 -27.53 51.68 24.49
CA ALA A 214 -26.08 51.44 24.39
C ALA A 214 -25.53 50.51 25.49
N LYS A 215 -26.13 50.53 26.70
CA LYS A 215 -25.74 49.63 27.79
C LYS A 215 -26.11 48.17 27.48
N VAL A 216 -27.29 47.95 26.91
CA VAL A 216 -27.77 46.61 26.52
C VAL A 216 -26.96 46.10 25.33
N GLU A 217 -26.69 46.95 24.34
CA GLU A 217 -25.85 46.58 23.20
C GLU A 217 -24.44 46.16 23.64
N LYS A 218 -23.81 46.92 24.54
CA LYS A 218 -22.52 46.54 25.13
C LYS A 218 -22.60 45.22 25.90
N ALA A 219 -23.65 45.00 26.70
CA ALA A 219 -23.83 43.75 27.42
C ALA A 219 -24.00 42.55 26.47
N ILE A 220 -24.73 42.72 25.36
CA ILE A 220 -24.88 41.70 24.32
C ILE A 220 -23.54 41.43 23.65
N GLN A 221 -22.78 42.46 23.27
CA GLN A 221 -21.46 42.29 22.66
C GLN A 221 -20.48 41.56 23.58
N VAL A 222 -20.45 41.90 24.86
CA VAL A 222 -19.62 41.21 25.87
C VAL A 222 -20.05 39.74 26.00
N SER A 223 -21.35 39.48 26.09
CA SER A 223 -21.86 38.12 26.19
C SER A 223 -21.56 37.29 24.93
N MET A 224 -21.65 37.89 23.74
CA MET A 224 -21.26 37.24 22.49
C MET A 224 -19.76 36.93 22.44
N LEU A 225 -18.90 37.83 22.89
CA LEU A 225 -17.45 37.61 22.96
C LEU A 225 -17.11 36.47 23.93
N GLU A 226 -17.72 36.45 25.11
CA GLU A 226 -17.53 35.38 26.09
C GLU A 226 -18.06 34.03 25.58
N ALA A 227 -19.24 34.02 24.93
CA ALA A 227 -19.80 32.83 24.31
C ALA A 227 -18.89 32.29 23.21
N ASN A 228 -18.41 33.15 22.30
CA ASN A 228 -17.50 32.75 21.23
C ASN A 228 -16.20 32.15 21.80
N LYS A 229 -15.63 32.78 22.83
CA LYS A 229 -14.44 32.25 23.51
C LYS A 229 -14.69 30.86 24.13
N LEU A 230 -15.85 30.66 24.76
CA LEU A 230 -16.21 29.37 25.35
C LEU A 230 -16.47 28.29 24.30
N PHE A 231 -17.20 28.64 23.22
CA PHE A 231 -17.54 27.71 22.16
C PHE A 231 -16.33 27.32 21.30
N GLU A 232 -15.38 28.22 21.08
CA GLU A 232 -14.16 27.91 20.33
C GLU A 232 -13.38 26.76 20.97
N GLU A 233 -13.20 26.80 22.30
CA GLU A 233 -12.55 25.70 23.02
C GLU A 233 -13.36 24.39 22.96
N VAL A 234 -14.68 24.46 23.10
CA VAL A 234 -15.55 23.27 23.09
C VAL A 234 -15.59 22.64 21.70
N LEU A 235 -15.70 23.45 20.65
CA LEU A 235 -15.67 23.00 19.26
C LEU A 235 -14.30 22.39 18.93
N ALA A 236 -13.20 23.03 19.32
CA ALA A 236 -11.85 22.47 19.12
C ALA A 236 -11.65 21.14 19.87
N ARG A 237 -12.23 20.98 21.06
CA ARG A 237 -12.20 19.70 21.81
C ARG A 237 -13.06 18.64 21.12
N ARG A 238 -14.25 18.99 20.63
CA ARG A 238 -15.11 18.09 19.85
C ARG A 238 -14.43 17.64 18.56
N ASP A 239 -13.88 18.57 17.80
CA ASP A 239 -13.21 18.28 16.53
C ASP A 239 -11.97 17.40 16.75
N ARG A 240 -11.23 17.58 17.85
CA ARG A 240 -10.16 16.65 18.27
C ARG A 240 -10.68 15.26 18.61
N ALA A 241 -11.81 15.17 19.33
CA ALA A 241 -12.43 13.89 19.67
C ALA A 241 -12.92 13.16 18.41
N ASP A 242 -13.56 13.88 17.49
CA ASP A 242 -14.04 13.35 16.22
C ASP A 242 -12.88 12.93 15.30
N ALA A 243 -11.80 13.72 15.24
CA ALA A 243 -10.58 13.33 14.53
C ALA A 243 -9.97 12.04 15.11
N THR A 244 -9.92 11.92 16.44
CA THR A 244 -9.43 10.71 17.12
C THR A 244 -10.33 9.51 16.83
N ARG A 245 -11.66 9.69 16.86
CA ARG A 245 -12.65 8.65 16.55
C ARG A 245 -12.56 8.22 15.09
N ASN A 246 -12.38 9.16 14.16
CA ASN A 246 -12.17 8.87 12.74
C ASN A 246 -10.86 8.11 12.53
N ALA A 247 -9.75 8.54 13.15
CA ALA A 247 -8.48 7.83 13.09
C ALA A 247 -8.60 6.40 13.63
N LEU A 248 -9.28 6.21 14.77
CA LEU A 248 -9.55 4.88 15.32
C LEU A 248 -10.41 4.03 14.39
N GLY A 249 -11.43 4.61 13.77
CA GLY A 249 -12.27 3.94 12.78
C GLY A 249 -11.47 3.44 11.57
N VAL A 250 -10.54 4.27 11.06
CA VAL A 250 -9.62 3.89 9.98
C VAL A 250 -8.67 2.79 10.44
N LEU A 251 -8.08 2.90 11.63
CA LEU A 251 -7.19 1.88 12.19
C LEU A 251 -7.89 0.54 12.42
N GLN A 252 -9.15 0.54 12.86
CA GLN A 252 -9.93 -0.68 13.04
C GLN A 252 -10.33 -1.31 11.69
N ARG A 253 -10.78 -0.49 10.74
CA ARG A 253 -11.18 -0.94 9.40
C ARG A 253 -10.01 -1.52 8.60
N PHE A 254 -8.82 -0.91 8.73
CA PHE A 254 -7.60 -1.34 8.04
C PHE A 254 -6.58 -1.97 8.99
N LYS A 255 -7.04 -2.56 10.10
CA LYS A 255 -6.18 -3.21 11.11
C LYS A 255 -5.20 -4.18 10.46
N PHE A 256 -5.65 -4.94 9.46
CA PHE A 256 -4.83 -5.85 8.69
C PHE A 256 -3.57 -5.15 8.13
N LEU A 257 -3.73 -4.07 7.37
CA LEU A 257 -2.62 -3.34 6.73
C LEU A 257 -1.62 -2.79 7.76
N PHE A 258 -2.10 -2.18 8.84
CA PHE A 258 -1.22 -1.62 9.87
C PHE A 258 -0.54 -2.68 10.74
N SER A 259 -1.19 -3.84 10.94
CA SER A 259 -0.61 -4.97 11.66
C SER A 259 0.28 -5.86 10.79
N LEU A 260 0.21 -5.71 9.47
CA LEU A 260 0.90 -6.56 8.51
C LEU A 260 2.42 -6.58 8.71
N PRO A 261 3.14 -5.45 8.89
CA PRO A 261 4.58 -5.49 9.12
C PRO A 261 4.98 -6.32 10.36
N VAL A 262 4.21 -6.18 11.45
CA VAL A 262 4.44 -6.93 12.70
C VAL A 262 4.08 -8.40 12.54
N SER A 263 2.99 -8.70 11.83
CA SER A 263 2.57 -10.07 11.53
C SER A 263 3.62 -10.80 10.69
N ILE A 264 4.15 -10.13 9.65
CA ILE A 264 5.23 -10.63 8.81
C ILE A 264 6.44 -10.95 9.67
N GLU A 265 6.91 -10.01 10.48
CA GLU A 265 8.09 -10.19 11.32
C GLU A 265 7.92 -11.31 12.37
N ARG A 266 6.70 -11.51 12.88
CA ARG A 266 6.37 -12.62 13.76
C ARG A 266 6.37 -13.96 13.03
N ASN A 267 5.80 -14.02 11.82
CA ASN A 267 5.73 -15.25 11.03
C ASN A 267 7.12 -15.65 10.49
N ILE A 268 7.97 -14.66 10.15
CA ILE A 268 9.37 -14.90 9.80
C ILE A 268 10.13 -15.58 10.95
N ARG A 269 9.91 -15.12 12.19
CA ARG A 269 10.51 -15.74 13.38
C ARG A 269 10.02 -17.17 13.64
N LYS A 270 8.78 -17.48 13.27
CA LYS A 270 8.21 -18.83 13.39
C LYS A 270 8.65 -19.78 12.26
N GLY A 271 9.09 -19.25 11.12
CA GLY A 271 9.42 -20.03 9.93
C GLY A 271 8.23 -20.30 9.00
N ASP A 272 7.06 -19.70 9.28
CA ASP A 272 5.83 -19.86 8.48
C ASP A 272 5.81 -18.89 7.30
N TYR A 273 6.67 -19.14 6.32
CA TYR A 273 6.85 -18.26 5.16
C TYR A 273 5.64 -18.26 4.20
N ASP A 274 4.89 -19.36 4.12
CA ASP A 274 3.71 -19.49 3.25
C ASP A 274 2.62 -18.46 3.63
N VAL A 275 2.42 -18.21 4.92
CA VAL A 275 1.46 -17.22 5.42
C VAL A 275 1.90 -15.81 5.06
N VAL A 276 3.20 -15.52 5.13
CA VAL A 276 3.76 -14.21 4.75
C VAL A 276 3.50 -13.90 3.28
N ILE A 277 3.68 -14.90 2.40
CA ILE A 277 3.45 -14.78 0.96
C ILE A 277 1.97 -14.48 0.69
N ASN A 278 1.07 -15.24 1.30
CA ASN A 278 -0.36 -15.06 1.13
C ASN A 278 -0.84 -13.70 1.65
N ASP A 279 -0.37 -13.28 2.83
CA ASP A 279 -0.70 -11.99 3.42
C ASP A 279 -0.17 -10.82 2.57
N TYR A 280 1.05 -10.97 2.01
CA TYR A 280 1.62 -9.98 1.10
C TYR A 280 0.87 -9.89 -0.23
N ALA A 281 0.56 -11.02 -0.86
CA ALA A 281 -0.21 -11.07 -2.09
C ALA A 281 -1.61 -10.46 -1.89
N ARG A 282 -2.25 -10.76 -0.76
CA ARG A 282 -3.53 -10.15 -0.36
C ARG A 282 -3.40 -8.64 -0.19
N ALA A 283 -2.34 -8.15 0.44
CA ALA A 283 -2.10 -6.72 0.61
C ALA A 283 -1.83 -6.01 -0.73
N LYS A 284 -1.03 -6.61 -1.62
CA LYS A 284 -0.74 -6.10 -2.97
C LYS A 284 -2.02 -6.03 -3.82
N ASN A 285 -2.87 -7.05 -3.76
CA ASN A 285 -4.14 -7.09 -4.48
C ASN A 285 -5.17 -6.07 -3.96
N LEU A 286 -5.27 -5.91 -2.65
CA LEU A 286 -6.24 -5.00 -2.03
C LEU A 286 -5.81 -3.53 -2.09
N PHE A 287 -4.50 -3.25 -1.96
CA PHE A 287 -4.00 -1.89 -1.76
C PHE A 287 -2.98 -1.42 -2.80
N GLY A 288 -2.57 -2.26 -3.75
CA GLY A 288 -1.50 -1.95 -4.71
C GLY A 288 -1.77 -0.76 -5.65
N LYS A 289 -3.04 -0.37 -5.85
CA LYS A 289 -3.44 0.79 -6.67
C LYS A 289 -3.91 1.99 -5.86
N THR A 290 -3.67 2.02 -4.55
CA THR A 290 -4.24 3.06 -3.69
C THR A 290 -3.38 4.33 -3.70
N ASP A 291 -4.01 5.50 -3.84
CA ASP A 291 -3.31 6.79 -3.85
C ASP A 291 -3.11 7.45 -2.49
N VAL A 292 -3.53 6.79 -1.40
CA VAL A 292 -3.39 7.32 -0.05
C VAL A 292 -1.92 7.25 0.41
N PRO A 293 -1.26 8.38 0.75
CA PRO A 293 0.17 8.43 1.05
C PRO A 293 0.55 7.62 2.30
N VAL A 294 -0.34 7.57 3.30
CA VAL A 294 -0.13 6.77 4.53
C VAL A 294 -0.04 5.28 4.19
N PHE A 295 -0.88 4.79 3.28
CA PHE A 295 -0.84 3.38 2.87
C PHE A 295 0.38 3.08 2.02
N LYS A 296 0.80 4.00 1.14
CA LYS A 296 2.07 3.87 0.40
C LYS A 296 3.25 3.69 1.35
N LYS A 297 3.34 4.51 2.41
CA LYS A 297 4.41 4.39 3.43
C LYS A 297 4.41 3.02 4.13
N VAL A 298 3.24 2.51 4.51
CA VAL A 298 3.13 1.18 5.13
C VAL A 298 3.50 0.07 4.14
N LEU A 299 3.08 0.18 2.87
CA LEU A 299 3.44 -0.79 1.83
C LEU A 299 4.95 -0.80 1.55
N THR A 300 5.60 0.36 1.49
CA THR A 300 7.07 0.43 1.36
C THR A 300 7.78 -0.24 2.53
N GLU A 301 7.29 -0.05 3.75
CA GLU A 301 7.83 -0.68 4.96
C GLU A 301 7.62 -2.22 4.96
N VAL A 302 6.51 -2.69 4.37
CA VAL A 302 6.25 -4.12 4.14
C VAL A 302 7.18 -4.69 3.07
N GLU A 303 7.37 -3.98 1.96
CA GLU A 303 8.30 -4.37 0.88
C GLU A 303 9.73 -4.47 1.40
N GLN A 304 10.20 -3.52 2.20
CA GLN A 304 11.52 -3.60 2.84
C GLN A 304 11.67 -4.84 3.74
N ARG A 305 10.64 -5.20 4.50
CA ARG A 305 10.65 -6.43 5.33
C ARG A 305 10.69 -7.69 4.46
N ILE A 306 10.05 -7.67 3.29
CA ILE A 306 10.06 -8.79 2.34
C ILE A 306 11.43 -8.92 1.68
N VAL A 307 12.10 -7.81 1.34
CA VAL A 307 13.48 -7.86 0.84
C VAL A 307 14.40 -8.51 1.86
N ARG A 308 14.31 -8.11 3.14
CA ARG A 308 15.07 -8.79 4.23
C ARG A 308 14.73 -10.28 4.35
N LEU A 309 13.47 -10.65 4.14
CA LEU A 309 13.07 -12.06 4.10
C LEU A 309 13.71 -12.80 2.91
N GLN A 310 13.73 -12.19 1.73
CA GLN A 310 14.39 -12.75 0.55
C GLN A 310 15.88 -12.97 0.80
N GLU A 311 16.57 -12.01 1.41
CA GLU A 311 17.98 -12.15 1.82
C GLU A 311 18.19 -13.29 2.82
N LEU A 312 17.34 -13.38 3.85
CA LEU A 312 17.39 -14.46 4.83
C LEU A 312 17.16 -15.83 4.18
N LEU A 313 16.18 -15.94 3.29
CA LEU A 313 15.90 -17.17 2.55
C LEU A 313 17.04 -17.55 1.60
N ARG A 314 17.70 -16.57 0.95
CA ARG A 314 18.93 -16.81 0.16
C ARG A 314 20.07 -17.33 1.02
N ASN A 315 20.30 -16.72 2.19
CA ASN A 315 21.34 -17.19 3.11
C ASN A 315 21.04 -18.61 3.61
N LYS A 316 19.78 -18.92 3.94
CA LYS A 316 19.37 -20.29 4.30
C LYS A 316 19.49 -21.29 3.16
N LEU A 317 19.37 -20.84 1.91
CA LEU A 317 19.56 -21.69 0.73
C LEU A 317 21.05 -21.98 0.47
N GLN A 318 21.94 -21.08 0.90
CA GLN A 318 23.39 -21.26 0.86
C GLN A 318 23.90 -22.11 2.03
N ASP A 319 23.15 -22.20 3.12
CA ASP A 319 23.49 -23.02 4.29
C ASP A 319 23.31 -24.51 3.98
N MET A 320 24.42 -25.24 3.94
CA MET A 320 24.49 -26.67 3.63
C MET A 320 25.07 -27.42 4.85
N PRO A 321 24.55 -28.60 5.22
CA PRO A 321 23.58 -29.43 4.49
C PRO A 321 22.12 -29.14 4.89
N SER A 322 21.27 -28.82 3.90
CA SER A 322 19.81 -28.67 4.06
C SER A 322 19.07 -29.81 3.34
N THR A 323 17.88 -30.19 3.84
CA THR A 323 17.12 -31.28 3.21
C THR A 323 16.52 -30.82 1.88
N LEU A 324 16.44 -31.74 0.91
CA LEU A 324 15.87 -31.46 -0.43
C LEU A 324 14.45 -30.86 -0.37
N GLU A 325 13.63 -31.29 0.61
CA GLU A 325 12.27 -30.78 0.79
C GLU A 325 12.25 -29.33 1.31
N GLU A 326 13.14 -28.98 2.23
CA GLU A 326 13.32 -27.61 2.73
C GLU A 326 13.84 -26.69 1.63
N GLN A 327 14.82 -27.15 0.84
CA GLN A 327 15.31 -26.40 -0.33
C GLN A 327 14.20 -26.16 -1.35
N LYS A 328 13.42 -27.19 -1.71
CA LYS A 328 12.26 -27.05 -2.61
C LYS A 328 11.19 -26.11 -2.03
N LYS A 329 10.99 -26.09 -0.71
CA LYS A 329 10.05 -25.16 -0.05
C LYS A 329 10.56 -23.72 -0.07
N ILE A 330 11.84 -23.51 0.23
CA ILE A 330 12.49 -22.19 0.20
C ILE A 330 12.47 -21.62 -1.23
N ILE A 331 12.78 -22.44 -2.25
CA ILE A 331 12.75 -22.02 -3.65
C ILE A 331 11.33 -21.64 -4.08
N ARG A 332 10.31 -22.45 -3.77
CA ARG A 332 8.90 -22.09 -4.03
C ARG A 332 8.52 -20.77 -3.38
N ASN A 333 8.97 -20.55 -2.14
CA ASN A 333 8.71 -19.31 -1.42
C ASN A 333 9.40 -18.10 -2.05
N LEU A 334 10.64 -18.26 -2.50
CA LEU A 334 11.39 -17.19 -3.19
C LEU A 334 10.79 -16.85 -4.56
N VAL A 335 10.32 -17.86 -5.31
CA VAL A 335 9.66 -17.67 -6.62
C VAL A 335 8.31 -16.94 -6.44
N ASN A 336 7.52 -17.32 -5.45
CA ASN A 336 6.24 -16.66 -5.15
C ASN A 336 6.41 -15.23 -4.62
N LEU A 337 7.57 -14.90 -4.04
CA LEU A 337 7.91 -13.54 -3.60
C LEU A 337 8.46 -12.65 -4.74
N GLU A 338 8.47 -13.14 -5.98
CA GLU A 338 9.00 -12.43 -7.16
C GLU A 338 10.45 -11.93 -6.93
N ALA A 339 11.28 -12.73 -6.25
CA ALA A 339 12.69 -12.37 -6.00
C ALA A 339 13.46 -12.18 -7.31
N SER A 340 14.37 -11.20 -7.35
CA SER A 340 15.18 -10.90 -8.54
C SER A 340 16.14 -12.03 -8.89
N GLY A 341 16.10 -12.52 -10.13
CA GLY A 341 16.96 -13.61 -10.61
C GLY A 341 16.33 -14.99 -10.46
N ASP A 342 17.16 -16.03 -10.49
CA ASP A 342 16.73 -17.43 -10.45
C ASP A 342 17.24 -18.11 -9.17
N PRO A 343 16.44 -18.09 -8.08
CA PRO A 343 16.83 -18.69 -6.81
C PRO A 343 17.11 -20.19 -6.88
N ALA A 344 16.47 -20.89 -7.81
CA ALA A 344 16.71 -22.32 -8.00
C ALA A 344 18.07 -22.58 -8.65
N TRP A 345 18.48 -21.71 -9.59
CA TRP A 345 19.80 -21.78 -10.20
C TRP A 345 20.94 -21.51 -9.20
N ASP A 346 20.76 -20.49 -8.35
CA ASP A 346 21.72 -20.18 -7.28
C ASP A 346 21.86 -21.37 -6.32
N ALA A 347 20.75 -22.02 -5.93
CA ALA A 347 20.76 -23.22 -5.10
C ALA A 347 21.54 -24.38 -5.73
N MET A 348 21.26 -24.68 -7.00
CA MET A 348 21.95 -25.75 -7.73
C MET A 348 23.46 -25.45 -7.83
N SER A 349 23.83 -24.19 -8.06
CA SER A 349 25.23 -23.76 -8.17
C SER A 349 25.96 -23.91 -6.84
N CYS A 350 25.32 -23.51 -5.73
CA CYS A 350 25.83 -23.72 -4.38
C CYS A 350 25.97 -25.20 -4.04
N HIS A 351 25.00 -26.05 -4.40
CA HIS A 351 25.05 -27.49 -4.13
C HIS A 351 26.17 -28.18 -4.92
N SER A 352 26.34 -27.84 -6.20
CA SER A 352 27.46 -28.33 -7.03
C SER A 352 28.83 -27.88 -6.47
N ALA A 353 28.94 -26.63 -6.04
CA ALA A 353 30.16 -26.10 -5.43
C ALA A 353 30.46 -26.80 -4.09
N PHE A 354 29.44 -27.03 -3.26
CA PHE A 354 29.56 -27.72 -1.98
C PHE A 354 30.02 -29.17 -2.14
N ILE A 355 29.45 -29.92 -3.09
CA ILE A 355 29.93 -31.29 -3.41
C ILE A 355 31.41 -31.24 -3.81
N THR A 356 31.77 -30.33 -4.73
CA THR A 356 33.15 -30.18 -5.21
C THR A 356 34.11 -29.83 -4.08
N GLN A 357 33.71 -28.93 -3.17
CA GLN A 357 34.49 -28.56 -1.99
C GLN A 357 34.66 -29.76 -1.06
N ARG A 358 33.59 -30.51 -0.78
CA ARG A 358 33.64 -31.66 0.13
C ARG A 358 34.53 -32.78 -0.40
N LEU A 359 34.49 -33.05 -1.71
CA LEU A 359 35.40 -34.00 -2.36
C LEU A 359 36.87 -33.55 -2.24
N ASN A 360 37.15 -32.24 -2.38
CA ASN A 360 38.50 -31.70 -2.23
C ASN A 360 38.99 -31.70 -0.78
N THR A 361 38.14 -31.37 0.19
CA THR A 361 38.53 -31.41 1.61
C THR A 361 38.79 -32.86 2.05
N CYS A 362 37.97 -33.82 1.63
CA CYS A 362 38.23 -35.25 1.87
C CYS A 362 39.60 -35.67 1.27
N LYS A 363 39.92 -35.23 0.05
CA LYS A 363 41.24 -35.44 -0.56
C LYS A 363 42.36 -34.90 0.33
N GLU A 364 42.27 -33.64 0.77
CA GLU A 364 43.30 -33.00 1.58
C GLU A 364 43.49 -33.67 2.94
N GLU A 365 42.40 -34.04 3.61
CA GLU A 365 42.43 -34.74 4.90
C GLU A 365 43.13 -36.11 4.79
N HIS A 366 42.79 -36.92 3.79
CA HIS A 366 43.40 -38.23 3.61
C HIS A 366 44.86 -38.19 3.13
N ILE A 367 45.21 -37.22 2.28
CA ILE A 367 46.62 -37.00 1.88
C ILE A 367 47.44 -36.57 3.09
N ALA A 368 46.94 -35.65 3.92
CA ALA A 368 47.62 -35.19 5.13
C ALA A 368 47.89 -36.34 6.11
N ILE A 369 46.90 -37.22 6.31
CA ILE A 369 47.03 -38.41 7.16
C ILE A 369 48.08 -39.39 6.61
N GLU A 370 48.10 -39.62 5.30
CA GLU A 370 49.11 -40.52 4.69
C GLU A 370 50.53 -39.92 4.78
N THR A 371 50.70 -38.61 4.60
CA THR A 371 51.99 -37.94 4.78
C THR A 371 52.46 -37.96 6.24
N ALA A 372 51.56 -37.74 7.19
CA ALA A 372 51.89 -37.79 8.62
C ALA A 372 52.31 -39.20 9.05
N ASN A 373 51.60 -40.22 8.61
CA ASN A 373 51.95 -41.61 8.88
C ASN A 373 53.30 -41.99 8.23
N GLY A 374 53.58 -41.50 7.02
CA GLY A 374 54.86 -41.70 6.34
C GLY A 374 56.05 -41.08 7.08
N ASP A 375 55.88 -39.87 7.62
CA ASP A 375 56.90 -39.17 8.40
C ASP A 375 57.14 -39.82 9.78
N GLU A 376 56.09 -40.35 10.43
CA GLU A 376 56.23 -41.11 11.70
C GLU A 376 56.96 -42.45 11.52
N LEU A 377 56.69 -43.15 10.41
CA LEU A 377 57.41 -44.37 10.01
C LEU A 377 58.88 -44.08 9.67
N ALA A 378 59.17 -42.95 9.02
CA ALA A 378 60.55 -42.51 8.74
C ALA A 378 61.31 -42.07 10.01
N ALA A 379 60.62 -41.61 11.04
CA ALA A 379 61.18 -41.20 12.33
C ALA A 379 61.37 -42.35 13.34
N GLY A 380 61.09 -43.61 12.96
CA GLY A 380 61.35 -44.80 13.78
C GLY A 380 60.46 -44.97 15.02
N LYS A 381 59.31 -44.28 15.08
CA LYS A 381 58.32 -44.46 16.16
C LYS A 381 57.24 -45.42 15.71
N THR A 382 56.94 -46.44 16.51
CA THR A 382 55.82 -47.38 16.24
C THR A 382 54.50 -46.62 16.20
N PRO A 383 53.61 -46.86 15.22
CA PRO A 383 52.37 -46.11 15.07
C PRO A 383 51.49 -46.30 16.30
N ARG A 384 51.00 -45.19 16.88
CA ARG A 384 50.04 -45.22 17.98
C ARG A 384 48.68 -45.54 17.39
N SER A 385 48.20 -46.76 17.58
CA SER A 385 46.85 -47.18 17.22
C SER A 385 45.82 -46.30 17.92
N THR A 386 45.13 -45.43 17.19
CA THR A 386 43.98 -44.67 17.71
C THR A 386 42.69 -45.46 17.47
N PRO A 387 41.78 -45.56 18.45
CA PRO A 387 40.64 -46.47 18.38
C PRO A 387 39.46 -45.89 17.60
N GLN A 388 38.89 -46.73 16.73
CA GLN A 388 37.46 -46.89 16.41
C GLN A 388 36.52 -45.72 16.75
N SER A 389 36.06 -45.02 15.72
CA SER A 389 34.78 -44.29 15.74
C SER A 389 33.65 -45.27 15.44
N ASN A 390 32.60 -45.17 16.24
CA ASN A 390 31.50 -46.10 16.40
C ASN A 390 30.43 -45.85 15.31
N ASN A 391 30.24 -46.77 14.36
CA ASN A 391 29.03 -46.76 13.53
C ASN A 391 28.40 -48.16 13.45
N LYS A 392 27.25 -48.27 14.12
CA LYS A 392 26.33 -49.40 14.05
C LYS A 392 25.67 -49.43 12.68
N PHE A 393 26.04 -50.36 11.81
CA PHE A 393 25.08 -50.96 10.89
C PHE A 393 25.53 -52.38 10.50
N GLY A 394 24.74 -53.36 10.92
CA GLY A 394 25.04 -54.77 10.72
C GLY A 394 24.77 -55.21 9.28
N SER A 395 25.73 -55.90 8.69
CA SER A 395 25.47 -56.94 7.71
C SER A 395 26.58 -57.99 7.82
N LYS A 396 26.21 -59.18 8.31
CA LYS A 396 27.10 -60.33 8.44
C LYS A 396 27.36 -60.93 7.06
N THR A 397 28.59 -60.83 6.58
CA THR A 397 29.16 -61.78 5.60
C THR A 397 30.41 -62.37 6.21
N PRO A 398 30.56 -63.70 6.28
CA PRO A 398 31.74 -64.33 6.85
C PRO A 398 32.85 -64.31 5.79
N VAL A 399 33.94 -63.59 6.04
CA VAL A 399 35.16 -63.68 5.22
C VAL A 399 36.34 -63.99 6.13
N SER A 400 37.14 -64.92 5.63
CA SER A 400 38.26 -65.64 6.25
C SER A 400 39.36 -64.76 6.87
N GLN A 401 40.16 -65.39 7.72
CA GLN A 401 40.76 -64.89 8.96
C GLN A 401 42.17 -64.24 8.86
N ASP A 402 42.62 -63.70 7.71
CA ASP A 402 44.05 -63.34 7.48
C ASP A 402 44.39 -61.84 7.19
N TRP A 403 43.51 -60.87 7.49
CA TRP A 403 43.68 -59.46 7.07
C TRP A 403 44.23 -58.48 8.15
N GLN A 404 45.06 -58.92 9.09
CA GLN A 404 45.53 -58.12 10.24
C GLN A 404 46.66 -57.10 9.96
N SER A 405 46.69 -56.47 8.78
CA SER A 405 47.41 -55.21 8.57
C SER A 405 46.40 -54.09 8.44
N SER A 406 46.54 -53.00 9.21
CA SER A 406 45.65 -51.83 9.19
C SER A 406 45.26 -51.42 7.77
N VAL A 407 43.96 -51.19 7.53
CA VAL A 407 43.42 -50.80 6.22
C VAL A 407 44.20 -49.58 5.68
N PRO A 408 44.75 -49.64 4.45
CA PRO A 408 45.47 -48.51 3.87
C PRO A 408 44.60 -47.26 3.77
N GLN A 409 45.17 -46.08 4.05
CA GLN A 409 44.45 -44.80 4.04
C GLN A 409 43.77 -44.48 2.70
N ARG A 410 44.34 -44.96 1.59
CA ARG A 410 43.77 -44.85 0.23
C ARG A 410 42.50 -45.65 0.03
N VAL A 411 42.34 -46.76 0.73
CA VAL A 411 41.12 -47.58 0.67
C VAL A 411 40.00 -46.89 1.45
N LEU A 412 40.32 -46.35 2.63
CA LEU A 412 39.38 -45.54 3.42
C LEU A 412 38.93 -44.28 2.67
N PHE A 413 39.85 -43.62 1.95
CA PHE A 413 39.53 -42.49 1.07
C PHE A 413 38.52 -42.86 -0.03
N VAL A 414 38.66 -44.06 -0.63
CA VAL A 414 37.75 -44.54 -1.68
C VAL A 414 36.37 -44.86 -1.14
N GLU A 415 36.29 -45.41 0.07
CA GLU A 415 35.02 -45.64 0.78
C GLU A 415 34.30 -44.31 1.05
N GLU A 416 35.00 -43.35 1.66
CA GLU A 416 34.43 -42.06 2.05
C GLU A 416 34.02 -41.21 0.83
N LEU A 417 34.85 -41.13 -0.21
CA LEU A 417 34.47 -40.46 -1.47
C LEU A 417 33.24 -41.09 -2.13
N SER A 418 33.16 -42.43 -2.08
CA SER A 418 32.05 -43.18 -2.66
C SER A 418 30.76 -42.92 -1.89
N GLU A 419 30.84 -42.80 -0.57
CA GLU A 419 29.71 -42.49 0.31
C GLU A 419 29.23 -41.04 0.16
N ILE A 420 30.15 -40.07 0.16
CA ILE A 420 29.84 -38.64 -0.07
C ILE A 420 29.08 -38.47 -1.39
N THR A 421 29.55 -39.10 -2.46
CA THR A 421 28.89 -39.02 -3.77
C THR A 421 27.52 -39.69 -3.74
N THR A 422 27.41 -40.87 -3.13
CA THR A 422 26.13 -41.61 -3.09
C THR A 422 25.06 -40.88 -2.28
N ASN A 423 25.45 -40.13 -1.25
CA ASN A 423 24.51 -39.41 -0.39
C ASN A 423 24.15 -38.02 -0.92
N MET A 424 25.12 -37.24 -1.40
CA MET A 424 24.92 -35.82 -1.76
C MET A 424 24.51 -35.57 -3.21
N PHE A 425 24.94 -36.45 -4.13
CA PHE A 425 24.68 -36.29 -5.56
C PHE A 425 23.22 -36.53 -5.98
N PRO A 426 22.46 -37.50 -5.41
CA PRO A 426 21.05 -37.68 -5.73
C PRO A 426 20.20 -36.43 -5.53
N ASP A 427 20.50 -35.64 -4.50
CA ASP A 427 19.76 -34.42 -4.17
C ASP A 427 19.99 -33.33 -5.21
N LEU A 428 21.22 -33.16 -5.70
CA LEU A 428 21.54 -32.26 -6.82
C LEU A 428 20.73 -32.62 -8.07
N TRP A 429 20.69 -33.90 -8.40
CA TRP A 429 20.03 -34.39 -9.61
C TRP A 429 18.51 -34.25 -9.52
N LYS A 430 17.91 -34.65 -8.39
CA LYS A 430 16.47 -34.49 -8.13
C LYS A 430 16.04 -33.02 -8.09
N LEU A 431 16.90 -32.13 -7.60
CA LEU A 431 16.65 -30.69 -7.61
C LEU A 431 16.64 -30.14 -9.04
N GLY A 432 17.61 -30.56 -9.87
CA GLY A 432 17.63 -30.21 -11.30
C GLY A 432 16.42 -30.75 -12.06
N GLN A 433 16.00 -31.99 -11.80
CA GLN A 433 14.77 -32.54 -12.39
C GLN A 433 13.53 -31.73 -12.00
N ALA A 434 13.41 -31.33 -10.73
CA ALA A 434 12.32 -30.48 -10.25
C ALA A 434 12.34 -29.07 -10.89
N TYR A 435 13.52 -28.58 -11.28
CA TYR A 435 13.68 -27.31 -11.97
C TYR A 435 13.21 -27.39 -13.42
N PHE A 436 13.69 -28.39 -14.19
CA PHE A 436 13.34 -28.54 -15.60
C PHE A 436 11.94 -29.10 -15.85
N SER A 437 11.35 -29.83 -14.89
CA SER A 437 9.94 -30.27 -14.94
C SER A 437 8.94 -29.14 -14.69
N GLY A 438 9.39 -27.96 -14.24
CA GLY A 438 8.54 -26.81 -13.96
C GLY A 438 7.84 -26.85 -12.59
N GLU A 439 8.10 -27.86 -11.74
CA GLU A 439 7.54 -27.94 -10.38
C GLU A 439 7.90 -26.72 -9.52
N LEU A 440 9.07 -26.13 -9.77
CA LEU A 440 9.58 -24.96 -9.05
C LEU A 440 9.05 -23.62 -9.62
N HIS A 441 8.16 -23.64 -10.62
CA HIS A 441 7.52 -22.46 -11.23
C HIS A 441 8.52 -21.41 -11.78
N VAL A 442 9.76 -21.82 -12.08
CA VAL A 442 10.79 -20.96 -12.68
C VAL A 442 10.70 -21.02 -14.21
N LYS A 443 10.92 -19.88 -14.88
CA LYS A 443 11.08 -19.84 -16.33
C LYS A 443 12.39 -20.51 -16.73
N VAL A 444 12.27 -21.68 -17.36
CA VAL A 444 13.41 -22.46 -17.83
C VAL A 444 13.96 -21.82 -19.11
N GLU A 445 15.19 -21.34 -19.05
CA GLU A 445 15.94 -20.89 -20.24
C GLU A 445 16.71 -22.08 -20.85
N PRO A 446 16.77 -22.20 -22.19
CA PRO A 446 17.44 -23.31 -22.85
C PRO A 446 18.96 -23.35 -22.62
N GLU A 447 19.60 -22.19 -22.42
CA GLU A 447 21.04 -22.10 -22.14
C GLU A 447 21.42 -22.77 -20.79
N LYS A 448 20.52 -22.71 -19.80
CA LYS A 448 20.71 -23.28 -18.47
C LYS A 448 20.78 -24.82 -18.48
N GLN A 449 20.22 -25.49 -19.49
CA GLN A 449 20.36 -26.94 -19.64
C GLN A 449 21.81 -27.36 -19.91
N THR A 450 22.53 -26.60 -20.74
CA THR A 450 23.95 -26.86 -21.05
C THR A 450 24.84 -26.61 -19.83
N HIS A 451 24.56 -25.55 -19.08
CA HIS A 451 25.29 -25.26 -17.85
C HIS A 451 25.00 -26.29 -16.74
N PHE A 452 23.75 -26.76 -16.62
CA PHE A 452 23.41 -27.80 -15.65
C PHE A 452 24.11 -29.12 -15.97
N LYS A 453 24.19 -29.50 -17.26
CA LYS A 453 25.01 -30.65 -17.69
C LYS A 453 26.46 -30.53 -17.20
N ARG A 454 27.07 -29.35 -17.33
CA ARG A 454 28.43 -29.10 -16.80
C ARG A 454 28.51 -29.20 -15.27
N MET A 455 27.52 -28.69 -14.55
CA MET A 455 27.45 -28.76 -13.08
C MET A 455 27.29 -30.20 -12.57
N VAL A 456 26.63 -31.06 -13.34
CA VAL A 456 26.50 -32.50 -13.02
C VAL A 456 27.78 -33.24 -13.39
N LEU A 457 28.42 -32.90 -14.51
CA LEU A 457 29.67 -33.53 -14.97
C LEU A 457 30.87 -33.20 -14.07
N ALA A 458 31.03 -31.94 -13.64
CA ALA A 458 32.22 -31.50 -12.92
C ALA A 458 32.50 -32.29 -11.62
N PRO A 459 31.52 -32.57 -10.73
CA PRO A 459 31.73 -33.42 -9.56
C PRO A 459 32.09 -34.87 -9.90
N ILE A 460 31.54 -35.43 -10.99
CA ILE A 460 31.80 -36.81 -11.42
C ILE A 460 33.19 -36.94 -12.05
N GLU A 461 33.59 -35.97 -12.87
CA GLU A 461 34.95 -35.86 -13.42
C GLU A 461 35.97 -35.70 -12.29
N LEU A 462 35.67 -34.84 -11.31
CA LEU A 462 36.50 -34.67 -10.13
C LEU A 462 36.62 -35.97 -9.33
N LEU A 463 35.51 -36.64 -9.01
CA LEU A 463 35.52 -37.94 -8.33
C LEU A 463 36.38 -38.95 -9.08
N SER A 464 36.19 -39.06 -10.40
CA SER A 464 36.95 -39.99 -11.22
C SER A 464 38.44 -39.65 -11.26
N GLY A 465 38.79 -38.36 -11.35
CA GLY A 465 40.17 -37.87 -11.28
C GLY A 465 40.83 -38.16 -9.93
N LEU A 466 40.13 -37.94 -8.82
CA LEU A 466 40.60 -38.22 -7.46
C LEU A 466 40.84 -39.71 -7.22
N LEU A 467 39.91 -40.57 -7.65
CA LEU A 467 40.04 -42.03 -7.54
C LEU A 467 41.19 -42.56 -8.41
N ARG A 468 41.36 -42.02 -9.63
CA ARG A 468 42.51 -42.35 -10.49
C ARG A 468 43.83 -41.88 -9.86
N ALA A 469 43.87 -40.71 -9.24
CA ALA A 469 45.07 -40.20 -8.58
C ALA A 469 45.50 -41.07 -7.37
N ALA A 470 44.53 -41.62 -6.62
CA ALA A 470 44.80 -42.45 -5.44
C ALA A 470 45.20 -43.90 -5.79
N ILE A 471 44.45 -44.58 -6.67
CA ILE A 471 44.62 -46.02 -6.96
C ILE A 471 45.34 -46.28 -8.28
N LEU A 472 45.10 -45.47 -9.32
CA LEU A 472 45.60 -45.70 -10.69
C LEU A 472 46.44 -44.52 -11.24
N PRO A 473 47.55 -44.11 -10.59
CA PRO A 473 48.32 -42.95 -11.03
C PRO A 473 48.88 -43.07 -12.46
N HIS A 474 49.03 -44.31 -12.95
CA HIS A 474 49.53 -44.63 -14.29
C HIS A 474 48.52 -44.39 -15.42
N THR A 475 47.23 -44.28 -15.10
CA THR A 475 46.16 -44.03 -16.08
C THR A 475 45.91 -42.54 -16.33
N LEU A 476 46.51 -41.66 -15.53
CA LEU A 476 46.48 -40.22 -15.72
C LEU A 476 47.59 -39.78 -16.68
N ASP A 477 47.24 -38.94 -17.66
CA ASP A 477 48.20 -38.40 -18.62
C ASP A 477 49.31 -37.60 -17.89
N ARG A 478 50.57 -37.94 -18.18
CA ARG A 478 51.75 -37.40 -17.50
C ARG A 478 51.97 -35.92 -17.80
N MET A 479 51.38 -35.38 -18.87
CA MET A 479 51.54 -33.99 -19.31
C MET A 479 50.44 -33.03 -18.84
N SER A 480 49.39 -33.50 -18.17
CA SER A 480 48.24 -32.65 -17.87
C SER A 480 48.40 -31.85 -16.56
N PRO A 481 48.18 -30.51 -16.57
CA PRO A 481 48.20 -29.67 -15.36
C PRO A 481 47.09 -30.03 -14.35
N LEU A 482 46.10 -30.83 -14.77
CA LEU A 482 45.01 -31.36 -13.94
C LEU A 482 45.50 -32.38 -12.89
N ARG A 483 46.69 -32.96 -13.06
CA ARG A 483 47.25 -33.90 -12.08
C ARG A 483 47.54 -33.21 -10.74
N THR A 484 47.98 -31.96 -10.78
CA THR A 484 48.25 -31.16 -9.57
C THR A 484 46.96 -30.84 -8.81
N SER A 485 45.84 -30.64 -9.51
CA SER A 485 44.54 -30.39 -8.86
C SER A 485 43.94 -31.64 -8.20
N TYR A 486 44.19 -32.83 -8.74
CA TYR A 486 43.70 -34.10 -8.18
C TYR A 486 44.53 -34.65 -7.00
N GLY A 487 45.63 -33.98 -6.64
CA GLY A 487 46.46 -34.32 -5.48
C GLY A 487 47.58 -35.33 -5.80
N MET A 488 48.76 -35.09 -5.23
CA MET A 488 49.93 -35.97 -5.37
C MET A 488 50.04 -36.88 -4.14
N TRP A 489 49.69 -38.15 -4.31
CA TRP A 489 49.85 -39.14 -3.26
C TRP A 489 51.32 -39.61 -3.15
N PRO A 490 51.85 -39.90 -1.94
CA PRO A 490 53.21 -40.39 -1.76
C PRO A 490 53.49 -41.67 -2.56
N PRO A 491 54.66 -41.85 -3.22
CA PRO A 491 54.91 -43.05 -4.03
C PRO A 491 54.99 -44.36 -3.22
N GLN A 492 55.23 -44.29 -1.90
CA GLN A 492 55.42 -45.44 -1.01
C GLN A 492 54.10 -46.12 -0.57
N GLY A 493 52.93 -45.50 -0.77
CA GLY A 493 51.65 -45.99 -0.23
C GLY A 493 50.96 -47.11 -1.02
N LEU A 494 51.51 -47.54 -2.16
CA LEU A 494 50.89 -48.54 -3.06
C LEU A 494 51.22 -50.00 -2.69
N GLU A 495 52.26 -50.25 -1.90
CA GLU A 495 52.79 -51.59 -1.64
C GLU A 495 51.84 -52.49 -0.81
N GLY A 496 50.80 -51.93 -0.19
CA GLY A 496 49.77 -52.67 0.56
C GLY A 496 48.35 -52.61 -0.04
N VAL A 497 48.15 -51.93 -1.17
CA VAL A 497 46.80 -51.66 -1.72
C VAL A 497 46.31 -52.81 -2.62
N GLY A 498 47.22 -53.60 -3.20
CA GLY A 498 46.90 -54.70 -4.13
C GLY A 498 45.81 -55.66 -3.64
N PRO A 499 45.91 -56.22 -2.42
CA PRO A 499 44.89 -57.11 -1.84
C PRO A 499 43.51 -56.44 -1.64
N TRP A 500 43.46 -55.11 -1.49
CA TRP A 500 42.23 -54.34 -1.24
C TRP A 500 41.56 -53.83 -2.53
N LEU A 501 42.18 -54.00 -3.71
CA LEU A 501 41.61 -53.56 -4.99
C LEU A 501 40.21 -54.14 -5.30
N PRO A 502 39.89 -55.43 -5.03
CA PRO A 502 38.55 -55.96 -5.22
C PRO A 502 37.49 -55.27 -4.34
N HIS A 503 37.89 -54.84 -3.14
CA HIS A 503 37.02 -54.13 -2.20
C HIS A 503 36.74 -52.71 -2.70
N CYS A 504 37.76 -51.96 -3.12
CA CYS A 504 37.59 -50.66 -3.78
C CYS A 504 36.68 -50.75 -5.02
N LEU A 505 36.85 -51.81 -5.83
CA LEU A 505 36.00 -52.07 -6.99
C LEU A 505 34.54 -52.29 -6.60
N ARG A 506 34.27 -52.96 -5.46
CA ARG A 506 32.90 -53.16 -4.95
C ARG A 506 32.23 -51.83 -4.57
N TYR A 507 32.95 -50.93 -3.91
CA TYR A 507 32.43 -49.60 -3.54
C TYR A 507 32.15 -48.75 -4.78
N ILE A 508 33.10 -48.66 -5.71
CA ILE A 508 32.92 -47.88 -6.95
C ILE A 508 31.81 -48.48 -7.84
N ARG A 509 31.63 -49.80 -7.83
CA ARG A 509 30.49 -50.43 -8.52
C ARG A 509 29.15 -50.14 -7.83
N SER A 510 29.14 -50.05 -6.51
CA SER A 510 27.96 -49.65 -5.74
C SER A 510 27.55 -48.22 -6.08
N THR A 511 28.51 -47.28 -6.11
CA THR A 511 28.22 -45.88 -6.51
C THR A 511 27.72 -45.79 -7.95
N TYR A 512 28.34 -46.51 -8.89
CA TYR A 512 27.86 -46.60 -10.26
C TYR A 512 26.42 -47.14 -10.36
N THR A 513 26.08 -48.15 -9.56
CA THR A 513 24.71 -48.69 -9.50
C THR A 513 23.73 -47.67 -8.95
N SER A 514 24.11 -46.92 -7.91
CA SER A 514 23.30 -45.82 -7.36
C SER A 514 23.09 -44.69 -8.37
N LEU A 515 24.10 -44.37 -9.17
CA LEU A 515 24.02 -43.36 -10.23
C LEU A 515 23.15 -43.81 -11.41
N ILE A 516 23.19 -45.09 -11.81
CA ILE A 516 22.27 -45.64 -12.82
C ILE A 516 20.82 -45.51 -12.36
N ARG A 517 20.52 -45.78 -11.08
CA ARG A 517 19.15 -45.66 -10.54
C ARG A 517 18.59 -44.23 -10.58
N LEU A 518 19.42 -43.23 -10.83
CA LEU A 518 19.01 -41.84 -10.96
C LEU A 518 18.63 -41.46 -12.41
N ASP A 519 18.73 -42.38 -13.38
CA ASP A 519 18.46 -42.12 -14.81
C ASP A 519 19.29 -40.95 -15.38
N LEU A 520 20.59 -40.96 -15.08
CA LEU A 520 21.53 -39.95 -15.57
C LEU A 520 21.83 -40.09 -17.07
N PRO A 521 22.24 -39.01 -17.77
CA PRO A 521 22.74 -39.08 -19.13
C PRO A 521 23.94 -40.03 -19.27
N ASN A 522 24.14 -40.59 -20.46
CA ASN A 522 25.19 -41.57 -20.73
C ASN A 522 26.62 -41.05 -20.51
N GLU A 523 26.86 -39.75 -20.65
CA GLU A 523 28.19 -39.12 -20.55
C GLU A 523 28.78 -39.19 -19.11
N PRO A 524 28.08 -38.72 -18.05
CA PRO A 524 28.39 -39.02 -16.65
C PRO A 524 28.71 -40.50 -16.35
N LEU A 525 27.87 -41.40 -16.87
CA LEU A 525 27.96 -42.84 -16.60
C LEU A 525 29.17 -43.46 -17.32
N ALA A 526 29.51 -42.97 -18.51
CA ALA A 526 30.65 -43.44 -19.28
C ALA A 526 31.98 -43.18 -18.56
N ILE A 527 32.12 -42.04 -17.86
CA ILE A 527 33.33 -41.68 -17.10
C ILE A 527 33.61 -42.71 -15.99
N ILE A 528 32.59 -43.05 -15.20
CA ILE A 528 32.72 -44.03 -14.11
C ILE A 528 32.83 -45.45 -14.66
N ALA A 529 32.15 -45.77 -15.76
CA ALA A 529 32.29 -47.08 -16.42
C ALA A 529 33.71 -47.30 -16.95
N SER A 530 34.34 -46.27 -17.53
CA SER A 530 35.75 -46.29 -17.93
C SER A 530 36.66 -46.50 -16.71
N LEU A 531 36.42 -45.79 -15.60
CA LEU A 531 37.17 -46.00 -14.36
C LEU A 531 37.05 -47.44 -13.84
N ILE A 532 35.85 -48.00 -13.86
CA ILE A 532 35.60 -49.40 -13.44
C ILE A 532 36.36 -50.37 -14.34
N PHE A 533 36.40 -50.12 -15.66
CA PHE A 533 37.15 -50.95 -16.59
C PHE A 533 38.66 -50.90 -16.31
N ASP A 534 39.21 -49.69 -16.15
CA ASP A 534 40.63 -49.49 -15.84
C ASP A 534 41.00 -50.16 -14.50
N LEU A 535 40.15 -50.02 -13.49
CA LEU A 535 40.34 -50.63 -12.18
C LEU A 535 40.23 -52.15 -12.23
N ARG A 536 39.32 -52.71 -13.03
CA ARG A 536 39.24 -54.17 -13.25
C ARG A 536 40.50 -54.70 -13.91
N LEU A 537 40.98 -54.03 -14.96
CA LEU A 537 42.18 -54.42 -15.67
C LEU A 537 43.40 -54.39 -14.73
N HIS A 538 43.54 -53.32 -13.96
CA HIS A 538 44.62 -53.19 -12.98
C HIS A 538 44.50 -54.23 -11.86
N CYS A 539 43.31 -54.43 -11.31
CA CYS A 539 43.07 -55.45 -10.28
C CYS A 539 43.44 -56.85 -10.79
N MET A 540 43.02 -57.21 -12.00
CA MET A 540 43.37 -58.50 -12.60
C MET A 540 44.88 -58.62 -12.83
N SER A 541 45.51 -57.57 -13.39
CA SER A 541 46.97 -57.57 -13.61
C SER A 541 47.75 -57.73 -12.31
N THR A 542 47.37 -57.01 -11.25
CA THR A 542 48.05 -57.06 -9.96
C THR A 542 47.83 -58.40 -9.27
N LEU A 543 46.60 -58.95 -9.32
CA LEU A 543 46.32 -60.30 -8.79
C LEU A 543 47.09 -61.39 -9.55
N PHE A 544 47.17 -61.31 -10.88
CA PHE A 544 47.97 -62.25 -11.66
C PHE A 544 49.47 -62.10 -11.42
N GLN A 545 49.96 -60.88 -11.23
CA GLN A 545 51.37 -60.64 -10.90
C GLN A 545 51.69 -61.17 -9.50
N GLN A 546 50.83 -60.93 -8.50
CA GLN A 546 50.95 -61.51 -7.17
C GLN A 546 50.88 -63.04 -7.24
N ALA A 547 49.91 -63.62 -7.95
CA ALA A 547 49.82 -65.08 -8.11
C ALA A 547 51.08 -65.65 -8.77
N ALA A 548 51.61 -65.01 -9.83
CA ALA A 548 52.84 -65.42 -10.49
C ALA A 548 54.06 -65.30 -9.55
N GLU A 549 54.13 -64.27 -8.73
CA GLU A 549 55.20 -64.06 -7.74
C GLU A 549 55.11 -65.05 -6.58
N HIS A 550 53.89 -65.39 -6.14
CA HIS A 550 53.63 -66.44 -5.15
C HIS A 550 54.03 -67.82 -5.70
N ILE A 551 53.70 -68.11 -6.96
CA ILE A 551 54.14 -69.34 -7.64
C ILE A 551 55.66 -69.38 -7.77
N LYS A 552 56.30 -68.27 -8.14
CA LYS A 552 57.77 -68.16 -8.19
C LYS A 552 58.40 -68.34 -6.80
N CYS A 553 57.80 -67.81 -5.75
CA CYS A 553 58.30 -67.92 -4.38
C CYS A 553 57.92 -69.24 -3.70
N LEU A 554 57.14 -70.09 -4.36
CA LEU A 554 56.63 -71.32 -3.79
C LEU A 554 57.74 -72.30 -3.40
N HIS A 555 58.83 -72.32 -4.17
CA HIS A 555 60.04 -73.11 -3.86
C HIS A 555 60.64 -72.76 -2.48
N LYS A 556 60.39 -71.56 -1.95
CA LYS A 556 60.89 -71.13 -0.62
C LYS A 556 60.04 -71.67 0.52
N LYS A 557 58.80 -72.08 0.24
CA LYS A 557 57.87 -72.69 1.21
C LYS A 557 57.92 -74.21 1.19
N GLU A 558 58.79 -74.80 0.37
CA GLU A 558 58.94 -76.24 0.26
C GLU A 558 59.68 -76.80 1.48
N THR A 559 58.98 -77.64 2.27
CA THR A 559 59.51 -78.29 3.48
C THR A 559 60.22 -79.62 3.17
N TRP A 560 60.39 -79.96 1.88
CA TRP A 560 61.01 -81.20 1.37
C TRP A 560 60.50 -82.49 2.05
N HIS A 561 59.28 -82.47 2.61
CA HIS A 561 58.62 -83.65 3.15
C HIS A 561 57.95 -84.42 2.02
N ILE A 562 58.35 -85.69 1.89
CA ILE A 562 57.89 -86.61 0.85
C ILE A 562 56.69 -87.39 1.41
N GLU A 563 55.54 -87.29 0.73
CA GLU A 563 54.40 -88.17 0.95
C GLU A 563 54.45 -89.32 -0.07
N PHE A 564 54.34 -90.54 0.43
CA PHE A 564 54.31 -91.74 -0.40
C PHE A 564 52.85 -92.10 -0.71
N ASP A 565 52.40 -91.82 -1.93
CA ASP A 565 51.12 -92.31 -2.40
C ASP A 565 51.27 -93.76 -2.91
N THR A 566 50.28 -94.60 -2.62
CA THR A 566 50.30 -96.06 -2.79
C THR A 566 50.36 -96.53 -4.25
N LYS A 567 50.31 -95.63 -5.24
CA LYS A 567 50.36 -95.99 -6.66
C LYS A 567 51.51 -95.37 -7.46
N HIS A 568 52.16 -94.29 -7.03
CA HIS A 568 53.31 -93.73 -7.75
C HIS A 568 54.30 -93.09 -6.75
N SER A 569 55.60 -93.16 -7.09
CA SER A 569 56.76 -92.70 -6.32
C SER A 569 56.57 -91.34 -5.64
N GLY A 570 57.20 -91.18 -4.46
CA GLY A 570 56.99 -90.09 -3.52
C GLY A 570 56.89 -88.69 -4.12
N ILE A 571 55.83 -87.97 -3.75
CA ILE A 571 55.51 -86.60 -4.19
C ILE A 571 55.73 -85.68 -2.99
N THR A 572 56.30 -84.49 -3.20
CA THR A 572 56.42 -83.50 -2.11
C THR A 572 55.04 -82.92 -1.78
N GLN A 573 54.78 -82.61 -0.50
CA GLN A 573 53.54 -81.95 -0.03
C GLN A 573 53.23 -80.60 -0.73
N LEU A 574 54.16 -80.11 -1.55
CA LEU A 574 53.98 -78.92 -2.36
C LEU A 574 52.82 -79.07 -3.37
N LEU A 575 52.68 -80.23 -4.00
CA LEU A 575 51.70 -80.44 -5.07
C LEU A 575 50.24 -80.38 -4.56
N SER A 576 50.01 -80.88 -3.34
CA SER A 576 48.70 -80.83 -2.67
C SER A 576 48.37 -79.42 -2.17
N SER A 577 49.37 -78.66 -1.69
CA SER A 577 49.22 -77.26 -1.30
C SER A 577 48.86 -76.35 -2.48
N ILE A 578 49.50 -76.56 -3.64
CA ILE A 578 49.18 -75.87 -4.91
C ILE A 578 47.74 -76.13 -5.35
N MET A 579 47.30 -77.39 -5.33
CA MET A 579 45.93 -77.77 -5.70
C MET A 579 44.88 -77.09 -4.80
N SER A 580 45.17 -76.89 -3.51
CA SER A 580 44.26 -76.18 -2.59
C SER A 580 44.23 -74.67 -2.83
N GLN A 581 45.36 -74.06 -3.21
CA GLN A 581 45.46 -72.62 -3.50
C GLN A 581 44.89 -72.22 -4.87
N ILE A 582 44.82 -73.15 -5.83
CA ILE A 582 44.20 -72.92 -7.14
C ILE A 582 42.67 -73.11 -7.09
N ALA A 583 42.17 -73.87 -6.11
CA ALA A 583 40.76 -74.21 -5.99
C ALA A 583 39.92 -73.25 -5.13
N GLY A 584 40.55 -72.32 -4.40
CA GLY A 584 39.89 -71.26 -3.61
C GLY A 584 40.16 -69.89 -4.19
#